data_AF-A0A933Z343-F1
#
_entry.id   AF-A0A933Z343-F1
#
_cell.length_a   1.000
_cell.length_b   1.000
_cell.length_c   1.000
_cell.angle_alpha   90.00
_cell.angle_beta   90.00
_cell.angle_gamma   90.00
#
_symmetry.space_group_name_H-M   'P 1'
#
loop_
_entity.id
_entity.type
_entity.pdbx_description
1 polymer ?
#
loop_
_entity_poly.entity_id
_entity_poly.type
_entity_poly.pdbx_seq_one_letter_code
_entity_poly.pdbx_strand_id
1 'polypeptide(L)' 'MTGIVKKGFLALSLALLCLCASAAFAADPIKVGIVLPLTGTEAQFGEIEWNSFQLALDEINGAGGVKGRPIELVKE' A
#
# COMPACT_ATOMS: atom_id res chain seq x y z
N MET A 1 -3.58 10.43 45.04
CA MET A 1 -3.93 10.87 43.66
C MET A 1 -2.74 10.79 42.69
N THR A 2 -1.50 10.95 43.14
CA THR A 2 -0.26 10.88 42.32
C THR A 2 0.00 9.53 41.63
N GLY A 3 -0.44 8.40 42.20
CA GLY A 3 -0.20 7.07 41.63
C GLY A 3 -1.03 6.73 40.39
N ILE A 4 -2.27 7.23 40.30
CA ILE A 4 -3.16 7.01 39.14
C ILE A 4 -2.66 7.78 37.91
N VAL A 5 -2.18 9.02 38.13
CA VAL A 5 -1.63 9.85 37.06
C VAL A 5 -0.35 9.25 36.48
N LYS A 6 0.53 8.68 37.33
CA LYS A 6 1.75 7.98 36.88
C LYS A 6 1.45 6.72 36.07
N LYS A 7 0.43 5.93 36.47
CA LYS A 7 0.01 4.72 35.73
C LYS A 7 -0.64 5.08 34.39
N GLY A 8 -1.46 6.13 34.35
CA GLY A 8 -2.04 6.64 33.11
C GLY A 8 -0.98 7.17 32.14
N PHE A 9 0.03 7.88 32.64
CA PHE A 9 1.13 8.37 31.83
C PHE A 9 1.98 7.23 31.25
N LEU A 10 2.27 6.19 32.05
CA LEU A 10 3.02 5.02 31.60
C LEU A 10 2.24 4.23 30.52
N ALA A 11 0.93 4.02 30.71
CA ALA A 11 0.08 3.36 29.72
C ALA A 11 0.00 4.14 28.41
N LEU A 12 -0.11 5.48 28.48
CA LEU A 12 -0.11 6.34 27.29
C LEU A 12 1.22 6.30 26.55
N SER A 13 2.35 6.33 27.27
CA SER A 13 3.67 6.24 26.67
C SER A 13 3.93 4.90 25.97
N LEU A 14 3.40 3.78 26.51
CA LEU A 14 3.53 2.47 25.89
C LEU A 14 2.66 2.35 24.63
N ALA A 15 1.43 2.88 24.67
CA ALA A 15 0.55 2.92 23.51
C ALA A 15 1.14 3.74 22.34
N LEU A 16 1.77 4.88 22.65
CA LEU A 16 2.50 5.70 21.68
C LEU A 16 3.69 4.95 21.08
N LEU A 17 4.46 4.22 21.90
CA LEU A 17 5.59 3.42 21.41
C LEU A 17 5.14 2.32 20.43
N CYS A 18 4.04 1.63 20.74
CA CYS A 18 3.46 0.60 19.88
C CYS A 18 2.95 1.17 18.55
N LEU A 19 2.39 2.39 18.54
CA LEU A 19 1.96 3.08 17.32
C LEU A 19 3.14 3.54 16.45
N CYS A 20 4.25 3.95 17.06
CA CYS A 20 5.44 4.32 16.31
C CYS A 20 6.14 3.10 15.68
N ALA A 21 6.05 1.93 16.31
CA ALA A 21 6.63 0.70 15.78
C ALA A 21 5.94 0.23 14.49
N SER A 22 4.66 0.51 14.28
CA SER A 22 3.95 0.08 13.06
C SER A 22 4.32 0.90 11.82
N ALA A 23 4.70 2.18 11.97
CA ALA A 23 5.10 3.03 10.85
C ALA A 23 6.46 2.64 10.24
N ALA A 24 7.34 2.02 11.02
CA ALA A 24 8.71 1.66 10.59
C ALA A 24 8.79 0.38 9.73
N PHE A 25 7.69 -0.38 9.59
CA PHE A 25 7.65 -1.65 8.84
C PHE A 25 6.88 -1.57 7.52
N ALA A 26 6.54 -0.39 7.02
CA ALA A 26 5.97 -0.26 5.68
C ALA A 26 7.05 -0.62 4.64
N ALA A 27 6.99 -1.84 4.12
CA ALA A 27 7.92 -2.31 3.09
C ALA A 27 7.64 -1.63 1.74
N ASP A 28 8.71 -1.41 0.97
CA ASP A 28 8.63 -0.76 -0.34
C ASP A 28 7.63 -1.47 -1.27
N PRO A 29 6.94 -0.72 -2.16
CA PRO A 29 6.02 -1.30 -3.11
C PRO A 29 6.71 -2.32 -4.04
N ILE A 30 5.92 -3.29 -4.52
CA ILE A 30 6.36 -4.22 -5.55
C ILE A 30 6.09 -3.55 -6.90
N LYS A 31 7.14 -3.15 -7.59
CA LYS A 31 7.04 -2.57 -8.94
C LYS A 31 6.83 -3.67 -9.97
N VAL A 32 5.82 -3.49 -10.81
CA VAL A 32 5.49 -4.40 -11.91
C VAL A 32 5.38 -3.59 -13.19
N GLY A 33 6.26 -3.88 -14.16
CA GLY A 33 6.18 -3.31 -15.50
C GLY A 33 5.10 -4.02 -16.32
N ILE A 34 4.23 -3.24 -16.96
CA ILE A 34 3.16 -3.73 -17.82
C ILE A 34 3.45 -3.21 -19.23
N VAL A 35 3.82 -4.14 -20.11
CA VAL A 35 4.09 -3.86 -21.52
C VAL A 35 2.77 -3.83 -22.27
N LEU A 36 2.44 -2.69 -22.88
CA LEU A 36 1.17 -2.48 -23.56
C LEU A 36 1.38 -1.96 -24.99
N PRO A 37 0.48 -2.27 -25.93
CA PRO A 37 0.45 -1.58 -27.21
C PRO A 37 -0.11 -0.17 -26.99
N LEU A 38 0.75 0.79 -26.62
CA LEU A 38 0.31 2.16 -26.30
C LEU A 38 0.09 3.04 -27.54
N THR A 39 0.52 2.57 -28.71
CA THR A 39 0.43 3.29 -29.98
C THR A 39 0.14 2.33 -31.14
N GLY A 40 -0.18 2.87 -32.31
CA GLY A 40 -0.51 2.09 -33.50
C GLY A 40 -1.95 1.59 -33.52
N THR A 41 -2.24 0.63 -34.39
CA THR A 41 -3.61 0.13 -34.63
C THR A 41 -4.25 -0.49 -33.39
N GLU A 42 -3.43 -1.04 -32.49
CA GLU A 42 -3.90 -1.77 -31.30
C GLU A 42 -3.95 -0.88 -30.04
N ALA A 43 -3.74 0.44 -30.16
CA ALA A 43 -3.68 1.37 -29.02
C ALA A 43 -4.91 1.30 -28.11
N GLN A 44 -6.09 1.13 -28.72
CA GLN A 44 -7.35 1.00 -28.00
C GLN A 44 -7.36 -0.22 -27.07
N PHE A 45 -6.75 -1.34 -27.48
CA PHE A 45 -6.63 -2.51 -26.61
C PHE A 45 -5.69 -2.25 -25.44
N GLY A 46 -4.57 -1.54 -25.68
CA GLY A 46 -3.64 -1.16 -24.61
C GLY A 46 -4.29 -0.27 -23.54
N GLU A 47 -5.22 0.61 -23.92
CA GLU A 47 -6.01 1.39 -22.96
C GLU A 47 -6.98 0.53 -22.15
N ILE A 48 -7.69 -0.40 -22.81
CA ILE A 48 -8.63 -1.33 -22.15
C ILE A 48 -7.89 -2.24 -21.16
N GLU A 49 -6.74 -2.77 -21.56
CA GLU A 49 -5.87 -3.58 -20.72
C GLU A 49 -5.38 -2.78 -19.52
N TRP A 50 -4.89 -1.55 -19.72
CA TRP A 50 -4.45 -0.68 -18.63
C TRP A 50 -5.55 -0.45 -17.58
N ASN A 51 -6.78 -0.17 -18.01
CA ASN A 51 -7.90 0.04 -17.11
C ASN A 51 -8.24 -1.25 -16.33
N SER A 52 -8.10 -2.42 -16.97
CA SER A 52 -8.30 -3.72 -16.34
C SER A 52 -7.22 -4.00 -15.28
N PHE A 53 -5.96 -3.64 -15.55
CA PHE A 53 -4.89 -3.75 -14.56
C PHE A 53 -5.08 -2.81 -13.37
N GLN A 54 -5.55 -1.58 -13.59
CA GLN A 54 -5.85 -0.64 -12.51
C GLN A 54 -6.99 -1.15 -11.62
N LEU A 55 -8.05 -1.72 -12.20
CA LEU A 55 -9.14 -2.34 -11.44
C LEU A 55 -8.63 -3.46 -10.52
N ALA A 56 -7.82 -4.37 -11.06
CA ALA A 56 -7.23 -5.45 -10.26
C ALA A 56 -6.25 -4.91 -9.19
N LEU A 57 -5.51 -3.84 -9.50
CA LEU A 57 -4.60 -3.19 -8.57
C LEU A 57 -5.34 -2.67 -7.34
N ASP A 58 -6.48 -2.00 -7.55
CA ASP A 58 -7.31 -1.46 -6.49
C ASP A 58 -7.84 -2.57 -5.57
N GLU A 59 -8.31 -3.67 -6.15
CA GLU A 59 -8.77 -4.85 -5.39
C GLU A 59 -7.63 -5.46 -4.55
N ILE A 60 -6.46 -5.69 -5.16
CA ILE A 60 -5.32 -6.32 -4.49
C ILE A 60 -4.77 -5.43 -3.38
N ASN A 61 -4.54 -4.15 -3.67
CA ASN A 61 -4.01 -3.22 -2.68
C ASN A 61 -5.03 -2.92 -1.57
N GLY A 62 -6.32 -2.85 -1.92
CA GLY A 62 -7.42 -2.74 -0.95
C GLY A 62 -7.51 -3.95 -0.01
N ALA A 63 -7.12 -5.14 -0.48
CA ALA A 63 -7.03 -6.36 0.33
C ALA A 63 -5.72 -6.49 1.15
N GLY A 64 -4.87 -5.46 1.18
CA GLY A 64 -3.61 -5.45 1.92
C GLY A 64 -2.38 -5.82 1.09
N GLY A 65 -2.51 -5.90 -0.23
CA GLY A 65 -1.42 -6.13 -1.16
C GLY A 65 -0.87 -7.56 -1.11
N VAL A 66 0.34 -7.75 -1.64
CA VAL A 66 0.99 -9.06 -1.71
C VAL A 66 1.99 -9.19 -0.57
N LYS A 67 1.73 -10.11 0.36
CA LYS A 67 2.53 -10.29 1.58
C LYS A 67 2.66 -8.98 2.39
N GLY A 68 1.59 -8.20 2.45
CA GLY A 68 1.54 -6.91 3.16
C GLY A 68 2.22 -5.75 2.43
N ARG A 69 2.61 -5.94 1.16
CA ARG A 69 3.26 -4.91 0.33
C ARG A 69 2.32 -4.44 -0.77
N PRO A 70 2.13 -3.13 -0.95
CA PRO A 70 1.36 -2.61 -2.08
C PRO A 70 2.07 -2.90 -3.40
N ILE A 71 1.30 -3.11 -4.47
CA ILE A 71 1.81 -3.17 -5.84
C ILE A 71 1.81 -1.75 -6.42
N GLU A 72 2.84 -1.43 -7.21
CA GLU A 72 2.94 -0.24 -8.05
C GLU A 72 3.07 -0.69 -9.51
N LEU A 73 2.10 -0.32 -10.35
CA LEU A 73 2.15 -0.61 -11.78
C LEU A 73 2.91 0.49 -12.52
N VAL A 74 3.84 0.08 -13.40
CA VAL A 74 4.58 0.96 -14.29
C VAL A 74 4.14 0.64 -15.72
N LYS A 75 3.68 1.65 -16.44
CA LYS A 75 3.30 1.53 -17.86
C LYS A 75 4.56 1.66 -18.71
N GLU A 76 4.85 0.64 -19.52
CA GLU A 76 6.00 0.56 -20.43
C GLU A 76 5.55 0.48 -21.89
#